data_AF-A0A3L6SQ78-F1
#
_entry.id   AF-A0A3L6SQ78-F1
#
_cell.length_a   1.000
_cell.length_b   1.000
_cell.length_c   1.000
_cell.angle_alpha   90.00
_cell.angle_beta   90.00
_cell.angle_gamma   90.00
#
_symmetry.space_group_name_H-M   'P 1'
#
loop_
_entity.id
_entity.type
_entity.pdbx_description
1 polymer ?
#
loop_
_entity_poly.entity_id
_entity_poly.type
_entity_poly.pdbx_seq_one_letter_code
_entity_poly.pdbx_strand_id
1 'polypeptide(L)'
;MENLPTEIAVEIAAHLAKSSDFAVADVGSLRATCKKMRQICRMPEVGRRLVVNRLLPTGSWDLYYDNGFRLSLIMSLSKVGNPVACFFAGMRVVWVEARADLRPSLDMLECAAKAGHEVAMYFLAVYKYRTNSGADNDASAMELLRKIEGDDAGAGADAGAGAPVTWTNTACARLRQQALLVSANVVTPTPRRVPVLEPVSRVHSDHQCTSRPKCGSVAAWEGRDLFCSEECRIRSECAAYFNSVWP
;
A
#
# COMPACT_ATOMS: atom_id res chain seq x y z
N MET A 1 0.42 -25.49 -31.95
CA MET A 1 1.21 -24.55 -31.12
C MET A 1 2.74 -24.75 -31.22
N GLU A 2 3.24 -25.68 -32.04
CA GLU A 2 4.68 -26.04 -32.03
C GLU A 2 5.62 -24.95 -32.54
N ASN A 3 5.12 -23.94 -33.29
CA ASN A 3 5.97 -22.92 -33.92
C ASN A 3 5.89 -21.50 -33.30
N LEU A 4 5.22 -21.30 -32.17
CA LEU A 4 5.17 -19.97 -31.55
C LEU A 4 6.47 -19.70 -30.77
N PRO A 5 7.20 -18.60 -31.04
CA PRO A 5 8.35 -18.19 -30.24
C PRO A 5 7.99 -18.02 -28.76
N THR A 6 8.90 -18.42 -27.87
CA THR A 6 8.65 -18.39 -26.41
C THR A 6 8.30 -16.99 -25.92
N GLU A 7 8.98 -15.95 -26.41
CA GLU A 7 8.73 -14.55 -26.04
C GLU A 7 7.30 -14.12 -26.35
N ILE A 8 6.80 -14.45 -27.55
CA ILE A 8 5.43 -14.14 -27.95
C ILE A 8 4.43 -14.91 -27.09
N ALA A 9 4.72 -16.18 -26.79
CA ALA A 9 3.86 -17.00 -25.96
C ALA A 9 3.79 -16.49 -24.51
N VAL A 10 4.90 -15.99 -23.97
CA VAL A 10 4.97 -15.32 -22.66
C VAL A 10 4.15 -14.04 -22.69
N GLU A 11 4.29 -13.21 -23.72
CA GLU A 11 3.53 -11.97 -23.83
C GLU A 11 2.01 -12.23 -23.92
N ILE A 12 1.57 -13.25 -24.67
CA ILE A 12 0.17 -13.66 -24.73
C ILE A 12 -0.33 -14.13 -23.36
N ALA A 13 0.43 -15.00 -22.68
CA ALA A 13 0.05 -15.49 -21.36
C ALA A 13 0.03 -14.36 -20.32
N ALA A 14 0.99 -13.43 -20.38
CA ALA A 14 1.06 -12.28 -19.49
C ALA A 14 -0.04 -11.25 -19.79
N HIS A 15 -0.45 -11.11 -21.05
CA HIS A 15 -1.59 -10.29 -21.44
C HIS A 15 -2.89 -10.91 -20.90
N LEU A 16 -3.09 -12.22 -21.08
CA LEU A 16 -4.23 -12.95 -20.49
C LEU A 16 -4.27 -12.79 -18.96
N ALA A 17 -3.12 -12.94 -18.30
CA ALA A 17 -2.98 -12.76 -16.86
C ALA A 17 -3.34 -11.33 -16.40
N LYS A 18 -3.14 -10.33 -17.27
CA LYS A 18 -3.44 -8.92 -17.02
C LYS A 18 -4.89 -8.54 -17.31
N SER A 19 -5.52 -9.14 -18.32
CA SER A 19 -6.83 -8.69 -18.82
C SER A 19 -8.01 -9.50 -18.32
N SER A 20 -7.81 -10.78 -17.97
CA SER A 20 -8.89 -11.67 -17.58
C SER A 20 -9.46 -11.38 -16.18
N ASP A 21 -10.79 -11.45 -16.06
CA ASP A 21 -11.50 -11.45 -14.78
C ASP A 21 -11.23 -12.70 -13.93
N PHE A 22 -10.87 -13.80 -14.58
CA PHE A 22 -10.56 -15.09 -13.95
C PHE A 22 -9.08 -15.46 -14.14
N ALA A 23 -8.19 -14.47 -14.14
CA ALA A 23 -6.78 -14.61 -14.51
C ALA A 23 -6.07 -15.82 -13.86
N VAL A 24 -6.34 -16.11 -12.58
CA VAL A 24 -5.77 -17.29 -11.89
C VAL A 24 -6.25 -18.61 -12.49
N ALA A 25 -7.56 -18.72 -12.75
CA ALA A 25 -8.16 -19.91 -13.34
C ALA A 25 -7.76 -20.06 -14.81
N ASP A 26 -7.71 -18.97 -15.57
CA ASP A 26 -7.34 -18.97 -16.98
C ASP A 26 -5.87 -19.33 -17.19
N VAL A 27 -4.96 -18.74 -16.40
CA VAL A 27 -3.54 -19.13 -16.41
C VAL A 27 -3.37 -20.57 -15.92
N GLY A 28 -4.18 -21.02 -14.96
CA GLY A 28 -4.24 -22.42 -14.51
C GLY A 28 -4.65 -23.38 -15.63
N SER A 29 -5.70 -23.04 -16.37
CA SER A 29 -6.20 -23.78 -17.54
C SER A 29 -5.15 -23.80 -18.64
N LEU A 30 -4.53 -22.65 -18.94
CA LEU A 30 -3.46 -22.54 -19.92
C LEU A 30 -2.27 -23.43 -19.57
N ARG A 31 -1.89 -23.47 -18.29
CA ARG A 31 -0.84 -24.34 -17.75
C ARG A 31 -1.18 -25.84 -17.87
N ALA A 32 -2.45 -26.21 -17.91
CA ALA A 32 -2.90 -27.59 -18.05
C ALA A 32 -2.85 -28.10 -19.51
N THR A 33 -2.85 -27.21 -20.50
CA THR A 33 -2.92 -27.58 -21.93
C THR A 33 -1.73 -28.42 -22.40
N CYS A 34 -0.48 -28.01 -22.11
CA CYS A 34 0.72 -28.73 -22.52
C CYS A 34 1.96 -28.38 -21.70
N LYS A 35 3.06 -29.14 -21.89
CA LYS A 35 4.34 -28.92 -21.18
C LYS A 35 4.94 -27.53 -21.46
N LYS A 36 4.86 -27.06 -22.70
CA LYS A 36 5.39 -25.74 -23.10
C LYS A 36 4.62 -24.61 -22.41
N MET A 37 3.29 -24.64 -22.44
CA MET A 37 2.46 -23.65 -21.74
C MET A 37 2.64 -23.72 -20.23
N ARG A 38 2.86 -24.92 -19.66
CA ARG A 38 3.20 -25.06 -18.25
C ARG A 38 4.50 -24.34 -17.88
N GLN A 39 5.51 -24.36 -18.73
CA GLN A 39 6.76 -23.63 -18.53
C GLN A 39 6.54 -22.12 -18.67
N ILE A 40 5.87 -21.69 -19.74
CA ILE A 40 5.53 -20.29 -20.01
C ILE A 40 4.77 -19.65 -18.84
N CYS A 41 3.70 -20.31 -18.36
CA CYS A 41 2.88 -19.78 -17.26
C CYS A 41 3.62 -19.74 -15.91
N ARG A 42 4.77 -20.41 -15.80
CA ARG A 42 5.64 -20.36 -14.60
C ARG A 42 6.71 -19.27 -14.72
N MET A 43 6.82 -18.59 -15.86
CA MET A 43 7.80 -17.54 -16.04
C MET A 43 7.44 -16.31 -15.20
N PRO A 44 8.44 -15.61 -14.60
CA PRO A 44 8.20 -14.46 -13.73
C PRO A 44 7.36 -13.36 -14.37
N GLU A 45 7.50 -13.14 -15.68
CA GLU A 45 6.80 -12.13 -16.46
C GLU A 45 5.28 -12.31 -16.40
N VAL A 46 4.81 -13.56 -16.47
CA VAL A 46 3.38 -13.89 -16.38
C VAL A 46 2.88 -13.63 -14.97
N GLY A 47 3.63 -14.08 -13.96
CA GLY A 47 3.27 -13.87 -12.55
C GLY A 47 3.24 -12.40 -12.14
N ARG A 48 4.20 -11.59 -12.62
CA ARG A 48 4.25 -10.14 -12.36
C ARG A 48 3.02 -9.40 -12.87
N ARG A 49 2.45 -9.84 -14.00
CA ARG A 49 1.29 -9.19 -14.63
C ARG A 49 -0.05 -9.78 -14.23
N LEU A 50 -0.05 -10.88 -13.46
CA LEU A 50 -1.27 -11.49 -12.95
C LEU A 50 -2.05 -10.48 -12.10
N VAL A 51 -3.28 -10.19 -12.47
CA VAL A 51 -4.12 -9.27 -11.70
C VAL A 51 -4.55 -9.92 -10.39
N VAL A 52 -3.97 -9.45 -9.29
CA VAL A 52 -4.30 -9.89 -7.93
C VAL A 52 -5.27 -8.93 -7.23
N ASN A 53 -5.40 -7.68 -7.68
CA ASN A 53 -6.30 -6.70 -7.03
C ASN A 53 -7.79 -7.03 -7.20
N ARG A 54 -8.17 -7.75 -8.26
CA ARG A 54 -9.53 -8.33 -8.38
C ARG A 54 -9.74 -9.50 -7.43
N LEU A 55 -8.69 -9.92 -6.72
CA LEU A 55 -8.68 -11.10 -5.87
C LEU A 55 -8.90 -10.80 -4.38
N LEU A 56 -9.00 -9.54 -3.92
CA LEU A 56 -9.31 -9.17 -2.51
C LEU A 56 -9.91 -7.73 -2.44
N PRO A 57 -10.89 -7.36 -1.57
CA PRO A 57 -11.79 -8.14 -0.71
C PRO A 57 -13.28 -7.83 -1.03
N THR A 58 -13.95 -8.68 -1.81
CA THR A 58 -15.42 -8.78 -1.79
C THR A 58 -15.82 -10.22 -2.12
N GLY A 59 -15.92 -11.08 -1.09
CA GLY A 59 -16.68 -12.34 -1.07
C GLY A 59 -16.40 -13.46 -2.09
N SER A 60 -15.71 -13.23 -3.20
CA SER A 60 -15.63 -14.20 -4.29
C SER A 60 -14.67 -15.35 -3.96
N TRP A 61 -13.57 -15.07 -3.26
CA TRP A 61 -12.57 -16.09 -2.99
C TRP A 61 -13.06 -17.15 -2.00
N ASP A 62 -13.84 -16.77 -0.99
CA ASP A 62 -14.37 -17.70 0.03
C ASP A 62 -15.27 -18.78 -0.59
N LEU A 63 -15.78 -18.51 -1.79
CA LEU A 63 -16.62 -19.42 -2.55
C LEU A 63 -15.82 -20.36 -3.47
N TYR A 64 -14.59 -20.01 -3.87
CA TYR A 64 -13.83 -20.75 -4.90
C TYR A 64 -12.48 -21.32 -4.45
N TYR A 65 -11.84 -20.80 -3.40
CA TYR A 65 -10.50 -21.21 -2.99
C TYR A 65 -10.31 -21.14 -1.47
N ASP A 66 -9.64 -22.13 -0.87
CA ASP A 66 -9.30 -22.10 0.55
C ASP A 66 -8.22 -21.05 0.91
N ASN A 67 -8.12 -20.73 2.20
CA ASN A 67 -7.16 -19.74 2.73
C ASN A 67 -5.69 -20.15 2.54
N GLY A 68 -5.38 -21.45 2.52
CA GLY A 68 -4.02 -21.96 2.33
C GLY A 68 -3.51 -21.76 0.90
N PHE A 69 -4.37 -21.99 -0.10
CA PHE A 69 -4.09 -21.71 -1.49
C PHE A 69 -3.82 -20.22 -1.72
N ARG A 70 -4.65 -19.34 -1.16
CA ARG A 70 -4.47 -17.88 -1.26
C ARG A 70 -3.11 -17.42 -0.74
N LEU A 71 -2.76 -17.84 0.47
CA LEU A 71 -1.49 -17.48 1.08
C LEU A 71 -0.31 -17.98 0.25
N SER A 72 -0.39 -19.22 -0.23
CA SER A 72 0.65 -19.81 -1.10
C SER A 72 0.79 -19.07 -2.42
N LEU A 73 -0.32 -18.62 -3.01
CA LEU A 73 -0.34 -17.84 -4.22
C LEU A 73 0.29 -16.45 -4.00
N ILE A 74 -0.11 -15.73 -2.95
CA ILE A 74 0.47 -14.43 -2.59
C ILE A 74 1.99 -14.57 -2.39
N MET A 75 2.43 -15.57 -1.62
CA MET A 75 3.86 -15.79 -1.36
C MET A 75 4.65 -16.20 -2.61
N SER A 76 4.01 -16.88 -3.56
CA SER A 76 4.66 -17.25 -4.83
C SER A 76 4.77 -16.06 -5.77
N LEU A 77 3.72 -15.22 -5.82
CA LEU A 77 3.67 -14.04 -6.69
C LEU A 77 4.54 -12.89 -6.15
N SER A 78 4.68 -12.76 -4.83
CA SER A 78 5.57 -11.76 -4.24
C SER A 78 7.04 -12.05 -4.58
N LYS A 79 7.46 -13.32 -4.62
CA LYS A 79 8.81 -13.74 -5.03
C LYS A 79 9.15 -13.35 -6.47
N VAL A 80 8.17 -13.26 -7.35
CA VAL A 80 8.38 -12.80 -8.73
C VAL A 80 8.17 -11.30 -8.89
N GLY A 81 7.81 -10.56 -7.83
CA GLY A 81 7.66 -9.10 -7.86
C GLY A 81 6.30 -8.61 -8.36
N ASN A 82 5.24 -9.41 -8.18
CA ASN A 82 3.87 -8.92 -8.46
C ASN A 82 3.52 -7.81 -7.44
N PRO A 83 3.18 -6.57 -7.87
CA PRO A 83 3.07 -5.43 -6.97
C PRO A 83 2.01 -5.61 -5.86
N VAL A 84 0.88 -6.21 -6.21
CA VAL A 84 -0.21 -6.46 -5.26
C VAL A 84 0.16 -7.57 -4.29
N ALA A 85 0.74 -8.67 -4.78
CA ALA A 85 1.18 -9.75 -3.91
C ALA A 85 2.31 -9.32 -2.98
N CYS A 86 3.24 -8.49 -3.47
CA CYS A 86 4.26 -7.82 -2.66
C CYS A 86 3.63 -6.94 -1.57
N PHE A 87 2.61 -6.16 -1.90
CA PHE A 87 1.88 -5.38 -0.90
C PHE A 87 1.26 -6.27 0.20
N PHE A 88 0.50 -7.31 -0.14
CA PHE A 88 -0.10 -8.20 0.86
C PHE A 88 0.94 -8.98 1.68
N ALA A 89 2.00 -9.48 1.03
CA ALA A 89 3.09 -10.16 1.73
C ALA A 89 3.78 -9.20 2.73
N GLY A 90 4.04 -7.97 2.31
CA GLY A 90 4.64 -6.94 3.17
C GLY A 90 3.74 -6.54 4.34
N MET A 91 2.44 -6.34 4.09
CA MET A 91 1.45 -6.09 5.16
C MET A 91 1.44 -7.21 6.18
N ARG A 92 1.47 -8.47 5.76
CA ARG A 92 1.54 -9.63 6.66
C ARG A 92 2.82 -9.65 7.48
N VAL A 93 3.97 -9.36 6.86
CA VAL A 93 5.25 -9.28 7.60
C VAL A 93 5.16 -8.22 8.71
N VAL A 94 4.60 -7.05 8.41
CA VAL A 94 4.46 -5.96 9.39
C VAL A 94 3.44 -6.27 10.49
N TRP A 95 2.32 -6.90 10.17
CA TRP A 95 1.20 -7.08 11.11
C TRP A 95 1.19 -8.41 11.87
N VAL A 96 1.70 -9.49 11.26
CA VAL A 96 1.56 -10.86 11.77
C VAL A 96 2.89 -11.45 12.19
N GLU A 97 3.95 -11.18 11.41
CA GLU A 97 5.25 -11.85 11.61
C GLU A 97 6.24 -10.97 12.39
N ALA A 98 6.03 -9.64 12.39
CA ALA A 98 6.78 -8.72 13.22
C ALA A 98 6.61 -9.09 14.69
N ARG A 99 7.73 -9.32 15.36
CA ARG A 99 7.78 -9.46 16.81
C ARG A 99 8.16 -8.11 17.41
N ALA A 100 7.71 -7.83 18.63
CA ALA A 100 7.91 -6.54 19.30
C ALA A 100 9.39 -6.10 19.38
N ASP A 101 10.32 -7.04 19.26
CA ASP A 101 11.78 -6.89 19.34
C ASP A 101 12.49 -6.81 17.98
N LEU A 102 11.82 -7.13 16.86
CA LEU A 102 12.41 -7.18 15.52
C LEU A 102 11.69 -6.25 14.56
N ARG A 103 12.42 -5.29 14.01
CA ARG A 103 11.92 -4.44 12.92
C ARG A 103 11.57 -5.33 11.71
N PRO A 104 10.32 -5.34 11.22
CA PRO A 104 9.96 -6.10 10.03
C PRO A 104 10.71 -5.58 8.80
N SER A 105 11.07 -6.48 7.89
CA SER A 105 11.54 -6.07 6.56
C SER A 105 10.40 -5.36 5.81
N LEU A 106 10.74 -4.26 5.14
CA LEU A 106 9.84 -3.49 4.30
C LEU A 106 10.05 -3.78 2.81
N ASP A 107 10.94 -4.71 2.43
CA ASP A 107 11.37 -4.93 1.04
C ASP A 107 10.20 -5.21 0.10
N MET A 108 9.20 -5.97 0.56
CA MET A 108 8.01 -6.29 -0.22
C MET A 108 7.09 -5.06 -0.40
N LEU A 109 6.97 -4.20 0.62
CA LEU A 109 6.25 -2.93 0.49
C LEU A 109 6.98 -1.97 -0.44
N GLU A 110 8.30 -1.91 -0.37
CA GLU A 110 9.12 -1.13 -1.29
C GLU A 110 9.03 -1.63 -2.72
N CYS A 111 9.02 -2.95 -2.93
CA CYS A 111 8.82 -3.56 -4.25
C CYS A 111 7.47 -3.13 -4.85
N ALA A 112 6.40 -3.22 -4.05
CA ALA A 112 5.06 -2.79 -4.46
C ALA A 112 5.01 -1.28 -4.77
N ALA A 113 5.58 -0.44 -3.89
CA ALA A 113 5.60 1.01 -4.06
C ALA A 113 6.41 1.44 -5.30
N LYS A 114 7.59 0.85 -5.54
CA LYS A 114 8.41 1.08 -6.74
C LYS A 114 7.68 0.71 -8.02
N ALA A 115 6.81 -0.30 -7.97
CA ALA A 115 5.96 -0.70 -9.08
C ALA A 115 4.65 0.11 -9.20
N GLY A 116 4.48 1.17 -8.40
CA GLY A 116 3.34 2.09 -8.50
C GLY A 116 2.10 1.71 -7.69
N HIS A 117 2.21 0.76 -6.74
CA HIS A 117 1.07 0.41 -5.89
C HIS A 117 0.79 1.50 -4.83
N GLU A 118 -0.21 2.34 -5.06
CA GLU A 118 -0.50 3.54 -4.25
C GLU A 118 -0.70 3.24 -2.74
N VAL A 119 -1.49 2.20 -2.40
CA VAL A 119 -1.72 1.84 -0.99
C VAL A 119 -0.44 1.37 -0.30
N ALA A 120 0.48 0.73 -1.05
CA ALA A 120 1.75 0.28 -0.51
C ALA A 120 2.67 1.47 -0.28
N MET A 121 2.67 2.44 -1.21
CA MET A 121 3.38 3.70 -1.08
C MET A 121 2.92 4.48 0.15
N TYR A 122 1.60 4.61 0.34
CA TYR A 122 0.99 5.25 1.50
C TYR A 122 1.38 4.52 2.80
N PHE A 123 1.17 3.20 2.87
CA PHE A 123 1.46 2.43 4.08
C PHE A 123 2.96 2.47 4.45
N LEU A 124 3.83 2.33 3.45
CA LEU A 124 5.28 2.45 3.61
C LEU A 124 5.66 3.80 4.22
N ALA A 125 5.06 4.89 3.74
CA ALA A 125 5.33 6.23 4.23
C ALA A 125 4.90 6.42 5.68
N VAL A 126 3.64 6.09 6.02
CA VAL A 126 3.14 6.24 7.40
C VAL A 126 3.89 5.34 8.38
N TYR A 127 4.29 4.14 7.95
CA TYR A 127 5.08 3.23 8.77
C TYR A 127 6.51 3.75 9.01
N LYS A 128 7.22 4.17 7.95
CA LYS A 128 8.57 4.76 8.07
C LYS A 128 8.56 5.97 9.00
N TYR A 129 7.63 6.89 8.78
CA TYR A 129 7.45 8.08 9.61
C TYR A 129 7.14 7.75 11.07
N ARG A 130 6.29 6.74 11.31
CA ARG A 130 5.91 6.31 12.66
C ARG A 130 7.09 5.74 13.45
N THR A 131 7.92 4.93 12.81
CA THR A 131 9.05 4.23 13.47
C THR A 131 10.17 5.17 13.92
N ASN A 132 10.14 6.44 13.47
CA ASN A 132 11.16 7.46 13.73
C ASN A 132 12.58 6.89 13.61
N SER A 133 12.83 6.22 12.49
CA SER A 133 14.04 5.41 12.29
C SER A 133 15.24 6.22 11.80
N GLY A 134 15.14 7.55 11.81
CA GLY A 134 16.19 8.49 11.41
C GLY A 134 15.65 9.57 10.46
N ALA A 135 16.39 10.68 10.35
CA ALA A 135 16.01 11.83 9.51
C ALA A 135 15.80 11.44 8.04
N ASP A 136 16.60 10.52 7.50
CA ASP A 136 16.48 10.04 6.12
C ASP A 136 15.16 9.28 5.87
N ASN A 137 14.72 8.49 6.85
CA ASN A 137 13.45 7.76 6.76
C ASN A 137 12.25 8.70 6.87
N ASP A 138 12.35 9.73 7.71
CA ASP A 138 11.33 10.78 7.81
C ASP A 138 11.27 11.58 6.51
N ALA A 139 12.40 12.00 5.94
CA ALA A 139 12.46 12.70 4.65
C ALA A 139 11.88 11.84 3.52
N SER A 140 12.25 10.56 3.46
CA SER A 140 11.69 9.61 2.48
C SER A 140 10.19 9.44 2.65
N ALA A 141 9.67 9.35 3.88
CA ALA A 141 8.24 9.25 4.13
C ALA A 141 7.48 10.52 3.72
N MET A 142 8.04 11.69 4.03
CA MET A 142 7.46 12.98 3.62
C MET A 142 7.38 13.07 2.09
N GLU A 143 8.43 12.67 1.38
CA GLU A 143 8.47 12.68 -0.08
C GLU A 143 7.40 11.77 -0.70
N LEU A 144 7.21 10.57 -0.15
CA LEU A 144 6.14 9.67 -0.60
C LEU A 144 4.75 10.28 -0.37
N LEU A 145 4.52 10.94 0.77
CA LEU A 145 3.23 11.56 1.08
C LEU A 145 2.97 12.83 0.26
N ARG A 146 4.01 13.56 -0.15
CA ARG A 146 3.91 14.64 -1.16
C ARG A 146 3.48 14.07 -2.50
N LYS A 147 4.20 13.06 -2.97
CA LYS A 147 3.91 12.41 -4.25
C LYS A 147 2.48 11.87 -4.34
N ILE A 148 1.92 11.39 -3.22
CA ILE A 148 0.54 10.89 -3.15
C ILE A 148 -0.49 12.01 -3.31
N GLU A 149 -0.28 13.16 -2.67
CA GLU A 149 -1.21 14.30 -2.79
C GLU A 149 -0.98 15.11 -4.07
N GLY A 150 0.22 15.06 -4.65
CA GLY A 150 0.65 15.86 -5.79
C GLY A 150 1.24 17.22 -5.39
N ASP A 151 2.01 17.83 -6.29
CA ASP A 151 2.70 19.12 -6.05
C ASP A 151 1.71 20.30 -5.84
N ASP A 152 0.44 20.13 -6.25
CA ASP A 152 -0.63 21.11 -6.05
C ASP A 152 -1.19 21.11 -4.62
N ALA A 153 -0.79 20.17 -3.76
CA ALA A 153 -1.25 20.07 -2.38
C ALA A 153 -0.86 21.28 -1.51
N GLY A 154 0.02 22.16 -2.00
CA GLY A 154 0.40 23.43 -1.39
C GLY A 154 0.41 24.63 -2.35
N ALA A 155 0.06 24.45 -3.63
CA ALA A 155 0.00 25.54 -4.59
C ALA A 155 -1.46 25.88 -4.86
N GLY A 156 -1.97 26.91 -4.19
CA GLY A 156 -3.19 27.58 -4.64
C GLY A 156 -2.92 28.21 -6.01
N ALA A 157 -3.12 27.44 -7.08
CA ALA A 157 -3.26 28.01 -8.40
C ALA A 157 -4.44 29.01 -8.33
N ASP A 158 -4.13 30.29 -8.55
CA ASP A 158 -5.05 31.43 -8.65
C ASP A 158 -5.37 32.25 -7.39
N ALA A 159 -4.65 32.08 -6.27
CA ALA A 159 -4.81 32.99 -5.12
C ALA A 159 -3.70 34.06 -5.11
N GLY A 160 -4.08 35.31 -5.40
CA GLY A 160 -3.19 36.47 -5.38
C GLY A 160 -2.32 36.56 -4.11
N ALA A 161 -1.15 37.17 -4.28
CA ALA A 161 -0.11 37.34 -3.25
C ALA A 161 -0.69 37.73 -1.88
N GLY A 162 -0.87 36.75 -0.99
CA GLY A 162 -1.43 36.96 0.35
C GLY A 162 -2.32 35.83 0.89
N ALA A 163 -2.74 34.85 0.09
CA ALA A 163 -3.53 33.73 0.61
C ALA A 163 -2.66 32.69 1.36
N PRO A 164 -3.10 32.18 2.52
CA PRO A 164 -2.38 31.14 3.25
C PRO A 164 -2.34 29.85 2.42
N VAL A 165 -1.17 29.24 2.30
CA VAL A 165 -0.99 27.92 1.68
C VAL A 165 -1.84 26.90 2.45
N THR A 166 -2.88 26.38 1.79
CA THR A 166 -3.78 25.38 2.37
C THR A 166 -3.31 23.99 2.02
N TRP A 167 -2.80 23.25 3.00
CA TRP A 167 -2.43 21.84 2.82
C TRP A 167 -3.69 20.97 2.91
N THR A 168 -4.02 20.27 1.84
CA THR A 168 -5.10 19.25 1.81
C THR A 168 -4.54 17.85 2.01
N ASN A 169 -5.42 16.88 2.31
CA ASN A 169 -5.01 15.52 2.66
C ASN A 169 -5.96 14.45 2.10
N THR A 170 -6.48 14.73 0.91
CA THR A 170 -7.61 13.99 0.33
C THR A 170 -7.15 12.64 -0.24
N ALA A 171 -6.01 12.61 -0.93
CA ALA A 171 -5.47 11.37 -1.50
C ALA A 171 -5.02 10.41 -0.40
N CYS A 172 -4.33 10.92 0.62
CA CYS A 172 -3.92 10.17 1.81
C CYS A 172 -5.15 9.65 2.57
N ALA A 173 -6.19 10.47 2.79
CA ALA A 173 -7.40 10.00 3.45
C ALA A 173 -8.09 8.84 2.68
N ARG A 174 -8.10 8.88 1.34
CA ARG A 174 -8.63 7.78 0.51
C ARG A 174 -7.78 6.52 0.65
N LEU A 175 -6.46 6.63 0.53
CA LEU A 175 -5.54 5.50 0.65
C LEU A 175 -5.51 4.93 2.08
N ARG A 176 -5.69 5.77 3.10
CA ARG A 176 -5.88 5.36 4.49
C ARG A 176 -7.04 4.40 4.63
N GLN A 177 -8.22 4.72 4.08
CA GLN A 177 -9.38 3.82 4.14
C GLN A 177 -9.10 2.47 3.48
N GLN A 178 -8.42 2.46 2.33
CA GLN A 178 -8.04 1.21 1.66
C GLN A 178 -7.02 0.40 2.48
N ALA A 179 -6.03 1.05 3.08
CA ALA A 179 -5.05 0.42 3.95
C ALA A 179 -5.71 -0.18 5.20
N LEU A 180 -6.67 0.52 5.81
CA LEU A 180 -7.43 0.04 6.98
C LEU A 180 -8.24 -1.22 6.66
N LEU A 181 -8.91 -1.25 5.51
CA LEU A 181 -9.64 -2.44 5.04
C LEU A 181 -8.71 -3.65 4.90
N VAL A 182 -7.50 -3.44 4.35
CA VAL A 182 -6.52 -4.52 4.21
C VAL A 182 -5.98 -4.96 5.56
N SER A 183 -5.63 -4.01 6.44
CA SER A 183 -5.17 -4.31 7.79
C SER A 183 -6.18 -5.12 8.59
N ALA A 184 -7.48 -4.80 8.53
CA ALA A 184 -8.50 -5.57 9.22
C ALA A 184 -8.52 -7.05 8.77
N ASN A 185 -8.37 -7.30 7.46
CA ASN A 185 -8.38 -8.64 6.87
C ASN A 185 -7.07 -9.41 7.08
N VAL A 186 -5.93 -8.73 7.25
CA VAL A 186 -4.62 -9.36 7.51
C VAL A 186 -4.42 -9.65 9.01
N VAL A 187 -4.96 -8.81 9.89
CA VAL A 187 -4.74 -8.85 11.34
C VAL A 187 -5.68 -9.83 12.06
N THR A 188 -6.83 -10.20 11.50
CA THR A 188 -7.79 -11.10 12.18
C THR A 188 -7.94 -12.48 11.49
N PRO A 189 -8.16 -13.58 12.27
CA PRO A 189 -8.35 -13.65 13.71
C PRO A 189 -7.17 -14.36 14.40
N THR A 190 -6.00 -13.71 14.52
CA THR A 190 -4.96 -14.17 15.45
C THR A 190 -5.04 -13.35 16.75
N PRO A 191 -5.08 -14.01 17.94
CA PRO A 191 -5.25 -13.33 19.23
C PRO A 191 -4.01 -12.55 19.71
N ARG A 192 -2.90 -12.61 18.95
CA ARG A 192 -1.68 -11.86 19.26
C ARG A 192 -1.67 -10.55 18.48
N ARG A 193 -2.32 -9.55 19.05
CA ARG A 193 -2.05 -8.15 18.73
C ARG A 193 -0.57 -7.87 19.05
N VAL A 194 0.27 -7.66 18.03
CA VAL A 194 1.66 -7.20 18.20
C VAL A 194 1.62 -5.85 18.92
N PRO A 195 2.32 -5.63 20.03
CA PRO A 195 2.27 -4.37 20.76
C PRO A 195 2.46 -3.16 19.83
N VAL A 196 1.68 -2.10 20.07
CA VAL A 196 1.79 -0.81 19.37
C VAL A 196 3.25 -0.41 19.34
N LEU A 197 3.83 -0.15 18.17
CA LEU A 197 5.04 0.66 18.12
C LEU A 197 4.67 2.02 18.72
N GLU A 198 5.12 2.28 19.94
CA GLU A 198 4.86 3.56 20.61
C GLU A 198 5.34 4.72 19.72
N PRO A 199 4.65 5.87 19.78
CA PRO A 199 5.14 7.07 19.13
C PRO A 199 6.52 7.36 19.70
N VAL A 200 7.57 7.25 18.90
CA VAL A 200 8.85 7.76 19.35
C VAL A 200 8.71 9.29 19.39
N SER A 201 8.83 9.86 20.59
CA SER A 201 8.75 11.30 20.83
C SER A 201 9.70 12.06 19.90
N ARG A 202 9.18 13.07 19.19
CA ARG A 202 9.99 13.96 18.34
C ARG A 202 10.36 15.22 19.12
N VAL A 203 11.65 15.52 19.16
CA VAL A 203 12.23 16.68 19.87
C VAL A 203 12.28 17.95 18.99
N HIS A 204 11.96 17.87 17.69
CA HIS A 204 12.40 18.88 16.70
C HIS A 204 11.30 19.73 16.06
N SER A 205 10.36 20.32 16.82
CA SER A 205 9.59 21.43 16.24
C SER A 205 9.09 22.39 17.32
N ASP A 206 9.59 23.62 17.30
CA ASP A 206 9.01 24.78 18.02
C ASP A 206 7.55 25.06 17.62
N HIS A 207 7.05 24.39 16.58
CA HIS A 207 5.65 24.35 16.19
C HIS A 207 4.91 23.21 16.91
N GLN A 208 4.13 23.57 17.93
CA GLN A 208 3.15 22.65 18.51
C GLN A 208 2.04 22.40 17.49
N CYS A 209 2.09 21.26 16.79
CA CYS A 209 0.91 20.74 16.10
C CYS A 209 -0.13 20.43 17.19
N THR A 210 -1.04 21.36 17.44
CA THR A 210 -2.14 21.13 18.40
C THR A 210 -2.96 19.93 17.93
N SER A 211 -3.49 19.17 18.88
CA SER A 211 -4.17 17.87 18.70
C SER A 211 -5.47 17.91 17.89
N ARG A 212 -5.79 19.04 17.23
CA ARG A 212 -6.85 19.15 16.22
C ARG A 212 -6.24 19.48 14.86
N PRO A 213 -6.78 18.93 13.75
CA PRO A 213 -6.38 19.32 12.40
C PRO A 213 -6.75 20.77 12.03
N LYS A 214 -7.17 21.59 13.00
CA LYS A 214 -7.68 22.95 12.82
C LYS A 214 -6.79 23.91 13.57
N CYS A 215 -5.72 24.33 12.92
CA CYS A 215 -4.91 25.43 13.41
C CYS A 215 -5.66 26.74 13.11
N GLY A 216 -6.59 27.10 14.01
CA GLY A 216 -7.16 28.44 14.15
C GLY A 216 -7.94 29.07 12.97
N SER A 217 -8.06 28.45 11.80
CA SER A 217 -8.71 29.10 10.65
C SER A 217 -10.23 28.92 10.64
N VAL A 218 -10.93 30.01 10.30
CA VAL A 218 -12.39 30.15 10.27
C VAL A 218 -13.04 29.37 9.11
N ALA A 219 -12.25 28.79 8.19
CA ALA A 219 -12.72 28.03 7.03
C ALA A 219 -13.23 26.61 7.33
N ALA A 220 -13.49 26.31 8.61
CA ALA A 220 -13.96 25.01 9.09
C ALA A 220 -15.38 24.60 8.59
N TRP A 221 -16.06 25.44 7.82
CA TRP A 221 -17.43 25.24 7.34
C TRP A 221 -17.50 24.41 6.05
N GLU A 222 -16.39 24.25 5.33
CA GLU A 222 -16.36 23.52 4.05
C GLU A 222 -16.01 22.02 4.18
N GLY A 223 -15.88 21.50 5.41
CA GLY A 223 -15.60 20.07 5.62
C GLY A 223 -14.22 19.59 5.15
N ARG A 224 -13.30 20.51 4.83
CA ARG A 224 -11.90 20.22 4.49
C ARG A 224 -11.01 20.32 5.73
N ASP A 225 -10.19 19.30 5.97
CA ASP A 225 -9.10 19.38 6.97
C ASP A 225 -7.99 20.28 6.41
N LEU A 226 -7.75 21.40 7.09
CA LEU A 226 -6.79 22.43 6.69
C LEU A 226 -5.63 22.47 7.68
N PHE A 227 -4.43 22.12 7.23
CA PHE A 227 -3.24 22.04 8.09
C PHE A 227 -2.38 23.31 8.01
N CYS A 228 -1.84 23.74 9.15
CA CYS A 228 -0.94 24.91 9.25
C CYS A 228 0.46 24.68 8.67
N SER A 229 0.86 23.42 8.53
CA SER A 229 2.12 23.04 7.91
C SER A 229 2.01 21.62 7.37
N GLU A 230 2.88 21.31 6.42
CA GLU A 230 3.04 19.95 5.92
C GLU A 230 3.38 18.96 7.04
N GLU A 231 4.24 19.35 7.96
CA GLU A 231 4.62 18.49 9.07
C GLU A 231 3.40 18.15 9.95
N CYS A 232 2.54 19.13 10.24
CA CYS A 232 1.32 18.86 11.00
C CYS A 232 0.31 18.00 10.22
N ARG A 233 0.21 18.17 8.90
CA ARG A 233 -0.58 17.28 8.04
C ARG A 233 -0.10 15.83 8.16
N ILE A 234 1.19 15.60 7.98
CA ILE A 234 1.78 14.25 8.00
C ILE A 234 1.71 13.62 9.40
N ARG A 235 1.97 14.39 10.47
CA ARG A 235 1.78 13.91 11.85
C ARG A 235 0.33 13.50 12.11
N SER A 236 -0.62 14.33 11.70
CA SER A 236 -2.05 14.04 11.84
C SER A 236 -2.44 12.80 11.04
N GLU A 237 -1.93 12.64 9.82
CA GLU A 237 -2.22 11.47 8.97
C GLU A 237 -1.71 10.17 9.58
N CYS A 238 -0.45 10.18 10.04
CA CYS A 238 0.14 9.01 10.68
C CYS A 238 -0.63 8.64 11.96
N ALA A 239 -0.98 9.63 12.79
CA ALA A 239 -1.81 9.39 13.98
C ALA A 239 -3.19 8.81 13.62
N ALA A 240 -3.86 9.36 12.60
CA ALA A 240 -5.17 8.90 12.16
C ALA A 240 -5.16 7.42 11.73
N TYR A 241 -4.14 6.97 11.00
CA TYR A 241 -4.01 5.57 10.61
C TYR A 241 -3.81 4.65 11.82
N PHE A 242 -2.78 4.89 12.64
CA PHE A 242 -2.45 3.98 13.73
C PHE A 242 -3.50 3.96 14.85
N ASN A 243 -4.16 5.09 15.15
CA ASN A 243 -5.27 5.13 16.09
C ASN A 243 -6.50 4.35 15.58
N SER A 244 -6.69 4.25 14.26
CA SER A 244 -7.80 3.48 13.68
C SER A 244 -7.54 1.97 13.68
N VAL A 245 -6.28 1.55 13.50
CA VAL A 245 -5.91 0.12 13.59
C VAL A 245 -5.80 -0.34 15.05
N TRP A 246 -5.46 0.57 15.96
CA TRP A 246 -5.26 0.32 17.40
C TRP A 246 -6.10 1.28 18.26
N PRO A 247 -7.42 1.07 18.36
CA PRO A 247 -8.25 1.81 19.30
C PRO A 247 -7.95 1.44 20.76
#